data_AF-A0A6I1G0X3-F1
#
_entry.id   AF-A0A6I1G0X3-F1
#
_cell.length_a   1.000
_cell.length_b   1.000
_cell.length_c   1.000
_cell.angle_alpha   90.00
_cell.angle_beta   90.00
_cell.angle_gamma   90.00
#
_symmetry.space_group_name_H-M   'P 1'
#
loop_
_entity.id
_entity.type
_entity.pdbx_description
1 polymer ?
#
loop_
_entity_poly.entity_id
_entity_poly.type
_entity_poly.pdbx_seq_one_letter_code
_entity_poly.pdbx_strand_id
1 'polypeptide(L)'
;MGAIRELFLNEGQEDKAVVEAPAFSITKVMAVVAPLITALVTWATSRLESVEFTSGQITGIIASLIGFLAITGAADVIARGLATSAEKAATGRGRWVRFEKPLVAKLSLQGPDEDVAVVAASDADPPEFLCVREDKSLSWEPGSKVTFS
;
A
#
# COMPACT_ATOMS: atom_id res chain seq x y z
N MET A 1 18.73 -10.47 -32.41
CA MET A 1 18.92 -9.99 -31.01
C MET A 1 18.53 -8.52 -30.92
N GLY A 2 17.24 -8.18 -30.96
CA GLY A 2 16.76 -6.79 -30.95
C GLY A 2 15.40 -6.61 -30.28
N ALA A 3 14.49 -7.57 -30.45
CA ALA A 3 13.11 -7.47 -29.95
C ALA A 3 12.91 -7.59 -28.43
N ILE A 4 13.93 -7.97 -27.64
CA ILE A 4 13.80 -8.10 -26.18
C ILE A 4 14.15 -6.78 -25.46
N ARG A 5 14.93 -5.88 -26.10
CA ARG A 5 15.27 -4.59 -25.48
C ARG A 5 14.15 -3.56 -25.54
N GLU A 6 13.31 -3.61 -26.58
CA GLU A 6 12.22 -2.65 -26.78
C GLU A 6 10.98 -2.94 -25.91
N LEU A 7 10.82 -4.17 -25.40
CA LEU A 7 9.71 -4.51 -24.49
C LEU A 7 9.93 -4.03 -23.05
N PHE A 8 11.11 -3.47 -22.73
CA PHE A 8 11.50 -3.01 -21.40
C PHE A 8 11.77 -1.50 -21.29
N LEU A 9 11.67 -0.75 -22.39
CA LEU A 9 11.90 0.69 -22.40
C LEU A 9 10.61 1.39 -22.81
N ASN A 10 9.77 1.63 -21.81
CA ASN A 10 8.69 2.61 -21.88
C ASN A 10 9.33 4.01 -21.86
N GLU A 11 9.77 4.50 -23.01
CA GLU A 11 10.09 5.91 -23.20
C GLU A 11 8.79 6.71 -23.24
N GLY A 12 8.47 7.33 -22.10
CA GLY A 12 7.27 8.15 -21.95
C GLY A 12 7.30 8.97 -20.67
N GLN A 13 7.92 10.15 -20.78
CA GLN A 13 7.83 11.34 -19.92
C GLN A 13 8.64 11.36 -18.60
N GLU A 14 9.70 12.17 -18.65
CA GLU A 14 10.31 12.87 -17.52
C GLU A 14 9.25 13.71 -16.80
N ASP A 15 8.98 13.45 -15.52
CA ASP A 15 9.44 14.29 -14.40
C ASP A 15 8.88 13.73 -13.08
N LYS A 16 9.64 13.89 -12.00
CA LYS A 16 9.54 13.20 -10.70
C LYS A 16 10.25 11.85 -10.69
N ALA A 17 11.49 11.89 -10.20
CA ALA A 17 12.07 10.81 -9.42
C ALA A 17 11.20 10.56 -8.17
N VAL A 18 10.01 9.99 -8.37
CA VAL A 18 9.37 9.18 -7.35
C VAL A 18 10.35 8.04 -7.17
N VAL A 19 10.94 7.95 -5.98
CA VAL A 19 11.64 6.73 -5.58
C VAL A 19 10.58 5.64 -5.60
N GLU A 20 10.43 4.99 -6.76
CA GLU A 20 9.92 3.64 -6.86
C GLU A 20 10.92 2.79 -6.08
N ALA A 21 10.83 2.81 -4.75
CA ALA A 21 11.00 1.58 -4.03
C ALA A 21 9.76 0.79 -4.49
N PRO A 22 9.89 -0.15 -5.44
CA PRO A 22 8.75 -0.93 -5.84
C PRO A 22 8.31 -1.57 -4.53
N ALA A 23 7.08 -1.34 -4.10
CA ALA A 23 6.48 -2.14 -3.06
C ALA A 23 6.61 -3.57 -3.58
N PHE A 24 7.68 -4.26 -3.14
CA PHE A 24 8.05 -5.57 -3.63
C PHE A 24 6.93 -6.44 -3.11
N SER A 25 5.91 -6.60 -3.94
CA SER A 25 4.59 -7.01 -3.48
C SER A 25 4.78 -8.34 -2.79
N ILE A 26 4.62 -8.35 -1.47
CA ILE A 26 4.78 -9.56 -0.65
C ILE A 26 3.89 -10.66 -1.22
N THR A 27 2.73 -10.31 -1.78
CA THR A 27 1.86 -11.19 -2.56
C THR A 27 2.55 -11.84 -3.76
N LYS A 28 3.35 -11.08 -4.55
CA LYS A 28 4.14 -11.64 -5.66
C LYS A 28 5.24 -12.57 -5.16
N VAL A 29 5.95 -12.19 -4.09
CA VAL A 29 6.98 -13.05 -3.49
C VAL A 29 6.34 -14.35 -2.96
N MET A 30 5.21 -14.25 -2.26
CA MET A 30 4.46 -15.41 -1.77
C MET A 30 3.92 -16.27 -2.91
N ALA A 31 3.41 -15.67 -4.00
CA ALA A 31 2.92 -16.41 -5.16
C ALA A 31 4.02 -17.20 -5.88
N VAL A 32 5.25 -16.70 -5.91
CA VAL A 32 6.40 -17.40 -6.51
C VAL A 32 6.98 -18.45 -5.56
N VAL A 33 7.00 -18.18 -4.26
CA VAL A 33 7.63 -19.06 -3.26
C VAL A 33 6.70 -20.20 -2.82
N ALA A 34 5.37 -19.99 -2.79
CA ALA A 34 4.41 -21.00 -2.34
C ALA A 34 4.43 -22.30 -3.15
N PRO A 35 4.53 -22.30 -4.49
CA PRO A 35 4.70 -23.53 -5.27
C PRO A 35 6.00 -24.27 -4.93
N LEU A 36 7.09 -23.54 -4.69
CA LEU A 36 8.39 -24.11 -4.35
C LEU A 36 8.36 -24.79 -2.97
N ILE A 37 7.78 -24.12 -1.98
CA ILE A 37 7.60 -24.68 -0.63
C ILE A 37 6.66 -25.88 -0.69
N THR A 38 5.55 -25.79 -1.43
CA THR A 38 4.62 -26.91 -1.61
C THR A 38 5.32 -28.13 -2.20
N ALA A 39 6.15 -27.95 -3.24
CA ALA A 39 6.91 -29.04 -3.85
C ALA A 39 7.94 -29.65 -2.88
N LEU A 40 8.65 -28.82 -2.12
CA LEU A 40 9.61 -29.25 -1.09
C LEU A 40 8.93 -30.04 0.04
N VAL A 41 7.80 -29.55 0.55
CA VAL A 41 7.04 -30.23 1.60
C VAL A 41 6.48 -31.54 1.08
N THR A 42 5.91 -31.57 -0.13
CA THR A 42 5.38 -32.79 -0.77
C THR A 42 6.50 -33.82 -0.98
N TRP A 43 7.69 -33.38 -1.41
CA TRP A 43 8.84 -34.26 -1.54
C TRP A 43 9.29 -34.81 -0.18
N ALA A 44 9.37 -33.97 0.86
CA ALA A 44 9.75 -34.40 2.20
C ALA A 44 8.73 -35.37 2.81
N THR A 45 7.42 -35.11 2.65
CA THR A 45 6.35 -35.99 3.14
C THR A 45 6.29 -37.29 2.36
N SER A 46 6.61 -37.29 1.06
CA SER A 46 6.70 -38.53 0.26
C SER A 46 7.84 -39.47 0.70
N ARG A 47 8.86 -38.94 1.40
CA ARG A 47 9.98 -39.73 1.97
C ARG A 47 9.69 -40.22 3.39
N LEU A 48 8.67 -39.69 4.03
CA LEU A 48 8.17 -40.10 5.34
C LEU A 48 7.09 -41.17 5.14
N GLU A 49 7.44 -42.31 4.55
CA GLU A 49 6.52 -43.44 4.46
C GLU A 49 6.16 -43.92 5.88
N SER A 50 4.87 -43.88 6.22
CA SER A 50 4.26 -44.48 7.42
C SER A 50 4.69 -43.93 8.79
N VAL A 51 4.76 -42.60 8.96
CA VAL A 51 4.86 -42.02 10.31
C VAL A 51 3.46 -41.88 10.91
N GLU A 52 3.11 -42.76 11.85
CA GLU A 52 1.94 -42.55 12.71
C GLU A 52 2.25 -41.43 13.70
N PHE A 53 1.57 -40.30 13.55
CA PHE A 53 1.72 -39.17 14.48
C PHE A 53 0.95 -39.46 15.76
N THR A 54 1.64 -39.36 16.89
CA THR A 54 1.02 -39.35 18.21
C THR A 54 0.17 -38.09 18.40
N SER A 55 -0.83 -38.13 19.28
CA SER A 55 -1.71 -36.98 19.57
C SER A 55 -0.93 -35.72 20.00
N GLY A 56 0.22 -35.89 20.66
CA GLY A 56 1.12 -34.80 21.02
C GLY A 56 1.79 -34.15 19.81
N GLN A 57 2.21 -34.95 18.81
CA GLN A 57 2.78 -34.45 17.56
C GLN A 57 1.73 -33.72 16.71
N ILE A 58 0.49 -34.23 16.66
CA ILE A 58 -0.62 -33.56 15.97
C ILE A 58 -0.90 -32.19 16.62
N THR A 59 -0.96 -32.15 17.95
CA THR A 59 -1.14 -30.90 18.69
C THR A 59 -0.01 -29.91 18.42
N GLY A 60 1.24 -30.40 18.39
CA GLY A 60 2.41 -29.62 18.02
C GLY A 60 2.31 -29.03 16.62
N ILE A 61 1.89 -29.81 15.62
CA ILE A 61 1.69 -29.34 14.25
C ILE A 61 0.61 -28.25 14.20
N ILE A 62 -0.52 -28.44 14.89
CA ILE A 62 -1.60 -27.44 14.94
C ILE A 62 -1.12 -26.14 15.60
N ALA A 63 -0.44 -26.23 16.74
CA ALA A 63 0.11 -25.05 17.43
C ALA A 63 1.13 -24.31 16.55
N SER A 64 1.97 -25.08 15.84
CA SER A 64 2.94 -24.53 14.87
C SER A 64 2.26 -23.80 13.73
N LEU A 65 1.19 -24.39 13.19
CA LEU A 65 0.41 -23.81 12.09
C LEU A 65 -0.28 -22.51 12.52
N ILE A 66 -0.87 -22.49 13.72
CA ILE A 66 -1.49 -21.29 14.30
C ILE A 66 -0.43 -20.21 14.54
N GLY A 67 0.74 -20.59 15.08
CA GLY A 67 1.86 -19.66 15.28
C GLY A 67 2.35 -19.06 13.96
N PHE A 68 2.47 -19.87 12.91
CA PHE A 68 2.82 -19.39 11.57
C PHE A 68 1.78 -18.41 11.02
N LEU A 69 0.49 -18.76 11.13
CA LEU A 69 -0.62 -17.87 10.73
C LEU A 69 -0.56 -16.54 11.47
N ALA A 70 -0.31 -16.55 12.78
CA ALA A 70 -0.18 -15.34 13.58
C ALA A 70 1.00 -14.46 13.12
N ILE A 71 2.16 -15.05 12.84
CA ILE A 71 3.33 -14.32 12.32
C ILE A 71 3.02 -13.73 10.95
N THR A 72 2.44 -14.51 10.03
CA THR A 72 2.08 -14.01 8.69
C THR A 72 1.04 -12.89 8.74
N GLY A 73 0.04 -13.00 9.64
CA GLY A 73 -0.94 -11.93 9.87
C GLY A 73 -0.30 -10.65 10.42
N ALA A 74 0.62 -10.77 11.37
CA ALA A 74 1.38 -9.63 11.89
C ALA A 74 2.25 -8.99 10.79
N ALA A 75 2.90 -9.81 9.96
CA ALA A 75 3.70 -9.34 8.83
C ALA A 75 2.84 -8.61 7.78
N ASP A 76 1.63 -9.08 7.48
CA ASP A 76 0.70 -8.39 6.56
C ASP A 76 0.29 -7.02 7.11
N VAL A 77 -0.02 -6.92 8.40
CA VAL A 77 -0.35 -5.64 9.04
C VAL A 77 0.84 -4.67 8.99
N ILE A 78 2.04 -5.14 9.30
CA ILE A 78 3.26 -4.33 9.21
C ILE A 78 3.52 -3.90 7.76
N ALA A 79 3.36 -4.80 6.80
CA ALA A 79 3.54 -4.51 5.38
C ALA A 79 2.56 -3.46 4.87
N ARG A 80 1.27 -3.56 5.22
CA ARG A 80 0.27 -2.53 4.88
C ARG A 80 0.56 -1.20 5.57
N GLY A 81 1.04 -1.25 6.82
CA GLY A 81 1.48 -0.05 7.55
C GLY A 81 2.64 0.65 6.85
N LEU A 82 3.65 -0.11 6.40
CA LEU A 82 4.79 0.39 5.64
C LEU A 82 4.38 0.90 4.25
N ALA A 83 3.45 0.23 3.56
CA ALA A 83 2.92 0.72 2.29
C ALA A 83 2.17 2.05 2.47
N THR A 84 1.35 2.18 3.52
CA THR A 84 0.62 3.42 3.83
C THR A 84 1.57 4.55 4.23
N SER A 85 2.63 4.25 4.99
CA SER A 85 3.62 5.27 5.37
C SER A 85 4.51 5.66 4.19
N ALA A 86 4.86 4.72 3.32
CA ALA A 86 5.57 4.98 2.08
C ALA A 86 4.71 5.80 1.10
N GLU A 87 3.41 5.55 0.99
CA GLU A 87 2.48 6.39 0.23
C GLU A 87 2.41 7.82 0.81
N LYS A 88 2.40 7.96 2.14
CA LYS A 88 2.47 9.28 2.80
C LYS A 88 3.79 9.99 2.53
N ALA A 89 4.91 9.26 2.52
CA ALA A 89 6.22 9.81 2.19
C ALA A 89 6.36 10.15 0.69
N ALA A 90 5.82 9.32 -0.19
CA ALA A 90 5.86 9.49 -1.65
C ALA A 90 4.94 10.63 -2.13
N THR A 91 3.88 10.94 -1.39
CA THR A 91 3.03 12.12 -1.66
C THR A 91 3.66 13.44 -1.19
N GLY A 92 4.88 13.41 -0.63
CA GLY A 92 5.59 14.62 -0.20
C GLY A 92 5.01 15.28 1.05
N ARG A 93 4.01 14.66 1.69
CA ARG A 93 3.32 15.20 2.88
C ARG A 93 4.13 14.89 4.14
N GLY A 94 5.23 15.61 4.34
CA GLY A 94 6.10 15.45 5.50
C GLY A 94 5.47 16.04 6.78
N ARG A 95 4.73 17.13 6.64
CA ARG A 95 4.04 17.84 7.72
C ARG A 95 2.68 18.34 7.24
N TRP A 96 1.75 18.45 8.16
CA TRP A 96 0.45 19.08 7.90
C TRP A 96 0.00 19.86 9.13
N VAL A 97 -0.73 20.94 8.87
CA VAL A 97 -1.31 21.82 9.88
C VAL A 97 -2.81 21.73 9.76
N ARG A 98 -3.46 21.43 10.88
CA ARG A 98 -4.92 21.47 10.99
C ARG A 98 -5.36 22.90 11.25
N PHE A 99 -6.41 23.34 10.57
CA PHE A 99 -7.08 24.59 10.89
C PHE A 99 -8.03 24.39 12.07
N GLU A 100 -8.00 25.30 13.05
CA GLU A 100 -8.92 25.26 14.19
C GLU A 100 -10.38 25.43 13.77
N LYS A 101 -10.60 26.25 12.73
CA LYS A 101 -11.89 26.44 12.07
C LYS A 101 -11.76 26.04 10.61
N PRO A 102 -12.65 25.19 10.08
CA PRO A 102 -12.65 24.86 8.66
C PRO A 102 -12.79 26.14 7.83
N LEU A 103 -11.94 26.29 6.82
CA LEU A 103 -12.03 27.39 5.86
C LEU A 103 -13.01 27.01 4.76
N VAL A 104 -13.88 27.93 4.36
CA VAL A 104 -14.77 27.70 3.21
C VAL A 104 -13.97 27.98 1.94
N ALA A 105 -13.97 27.02 1.02
CA ALA A 105 -13.30 27.14 -0.26
C ALA A 105 -14.16 26.52 -1.37
N LYS A 106 -13.79 26.77 -2.61
CA LYS A 106 -14.35 26.13 -3.79
C LYS A 106 -13.34 25.19 -4.41
N LEU A 107 -13.79 23.98 -4.70
CA LEU A 107 -13.03 22.99 -5.43
C LEU A 107 -13.39 23.08 -6.91
N SER A 108 -12.42 23.50 -7.72
CA SER A 108 -12.57 23.52 -9.17
C SER A 108 -12.30 22.13 -9.73
N LEU A 109 -13.39 21.41 -10.00
CA LEU A 109 -13.38 20.15 -10.73
C LEU A 109 -13.56 20.44 -12.23
N GLN A 110 -13.43 19.44 -13.11
CA GLN A 110 -13.71 19.58 -14.55
C GLN A 110 -15.23 19.81 -14.84
N GLY A 111 -15.93 20.52 -13.97
CA GLY A 111 -17.37 20.76 -13.93
C GLY A 111 -17.67 21.98 -13.04
N PRO A 112 -18.90 22.12 -12.51
CA PRO A 112 -19.22 23.24 -11.63
C PRO A 112 -18.37 23.21 -10.35
N ASP A 113 -17.95 24.40 -9.90
CA ASP A 113 -17.22 24.54 -8.64
C ASP A 113 -18.05 24.00 -7.47
N GLU A 114 -17.44 23.13 -6.66
CA GLU A 114 -18.07 22.53 -5.48
C GLU A 114 -17.65 23.29 -4.22
N ASP A 115 -18.60 23.67 -3.36
CA ASP A 115 -18.27 24.26 -2.06
C ASP A 115 -17.71 23.17 -1.13
N VAL A 116 -16.51 23.41 -0.58
CA VAL A 116 -15.81 22.47 0.29
C VAL A 116 -15.30 23.16 1.55
N ALA A 117 -15.18 22.41 2.63
CA ALA A 117 -14.57 22.89 3.87
C ALA A 117 -13.12 22.38 3.96
N VAL A 118 -12.16 23.28 3.96
CA VAL A 118 -10.73 22.97 4.11
C VAL A 118 -10.38 22.87 5.59
N VAL A 119 -9.91 21.71 6.03
CA VAL A 119 -9.63 21.41 7.45
C VAL A 119 -8.15 21.27 7.78
N ALA A 120 -7.31 21.04 6.77
CA ALA A 120 -5.85 21.01 6.94
C ALA A 120 -5.13 21.42 5.65
N ALA A 121 -3.87 21.80 5.80
CA ALA A 121 -2.92 22.02 4.71
C ALA A 121 -1.67 21.17 4.93
N SER A 122 -1.07 20.66 3.86
CA SER A 122 0.18 19.91 3.89
C SER A 122 1.31 20.68 3.21
N ASP A 123 2.55 20.36 3.58
CA ASP A 123 3.78 20.90 2.98
C ASP A 123 4.22 20.15 1.72
N ALA A 124 3.32 19.38 1.09
CA ALA A 124 3.57 18.76 -0.20
C ALA A 124 3.98 19.81 -1.25
N ASP A 125 4.71 19.39 -2.29
CA ASP A 125 5.06 20.24 -3.43
C ASP A 125 4.47 19.66 -4.72
N PRO A 126 3.41 20.27 -5.29
CA PRO A 126 2.74 21.51 -4.84
C PRO A 126 1.88 21.30 -3.56
N PRO A 127 1.57 22.37 -2.80
CA PRO A 127 0.84 22.27 -1.53
C PRO A 127 -0.56 21.71 -1.75
N GLU A 128 -0.99 20.86 -0.84
CA GLU A 128 -2.31 20.23 -0.89
C GLU A 128 -3.13 20.53 0.37
N PHE A 129 -4.44 20.61 0.18
CA PHE A 129 -5.42 20.90 1.21
C PHE A 129 -6.31 19.68 1.45
N LEU A 130 -6.63 19.41 2.72
CA LEU A 130 -7.61 18.40 3.08
C LEU A 130 -8.99 19.03 3.05
N CYS A 131 -9.78 18.64 2.06
CA CYS A 131 -11.13 19.13 1.82
C CYS A 131 -12.16 18.13 2.34
N VAL A 132 -13.19 18.65 3.01
CA VAL A 132 -14.42 17.94 3.37
C VAL A 132 -15.51 18.38 2.42
N ARG A 133 -16.11 17.44 1.70
CA ARG A 133 -17.23 17.68 0.79
C ARG A 133 -18.57 17.62 1.53
N GLU A 134 -19.65 17.99 0.86
CA GLU A 134 -21.00 17.98 1.44
C GLU A 134 -21.42 16.57 1.90
N ASP A 135 -21.01 15.53 1.17
CA ASP A 135 -21.22 14.12 1.50
C ASP A 135 -20.37 13.61 2.68
N LYS A 136 -19.59 14.50 3.32
CA LYS A 136 -18.62 14.22 4.40
C LYS A 136 -17.44 13.35 3.98
N SER A 137 -17.23 13.14 2.68
CA SER A 137 -16.01 12.52 2.19
C SER A 137 -14.80 13.44 2.39
N LEU A 138 -13.64 12.83 2.60
CA LEU A 138 -12.37 13.52 2.83
C LEU A 138 -11.43 13.25 1.65
N SER A 139 -10.89 14.31 1.07
CA SER A 139 -9.97 14.21 -0.06
C SER A 139 -8.86 15.26 0.06
N TRP A 140 -7.63 14.87 -0.30
CA TRP A 140 -6.52 15.80 -0.47
C TRP A 140 -6.59 16.35 -1.89
N GLU A 141 -6.65 17.67 -2.00
CA GLU A 141 -6.75 18.35 -3.29
C GLU A 141 -5.57 19.32 -3.47
N PRO A 142 -4.97 19.39 -4.66
CA PRO A 142 -3.91 20.35 -4.95
C PRO A 142 -4.38 21.79 -4.75
N GLY A 143 -3.50 22.65 -4.27
CA GLY A 143 -3.80 24.08 -4.10
C GLY A 143 -4.22 24.77 -5.39
N SER A 144 -3.81 24.26 -6.56
CA SER A 144 -4.27 24.75 -7.86
C SER A 144 -5.76 24.53 -8.13
N LYS A 145 -6.41 23.60 -7.41
CA LYS A 145 -7.85 23.32 -7.54
C LYS A 145 -8.68 23.98 -6.45
N VAL A 146 -8.06 24.53 -5.41
CA VAL A 146 -8.76 25.07 -4.24
C VAL A 146 -8.71 26.59 -4.29
N THR A 147 -9.88 27.22 -4.42
CA THR A 147 -10.01 28.68 -4.43
C THR A 147 -10.67 29.14 -3.13
N PHE A 148 -9.99 30.01 -2.39
CA PHE A 148 -10.54 30.62 -1.18
C PHE A 148 -11.33 31.88 -1.55
N SER A 149 -12.51 32.04 -0.96
CA SER A 149 -13.39 33.22 -1.12
C SER A 149 -13.38 34.09 0.11
#